data_AF-A0A3M1SDV5-F1
#
_entry.id   AF-A0A3M1SDV5-F1
#
_cell.length_a   1.000
_cell.length_b   1.000
_cell.length_c   1.000
_cell.angle_alpha   90.00
_cell.angle_beta   90.00
_cell.angle_gamma   90.00
#
_symmetry.space_group_name_H-M   'P 1'
#
loop_
_entity.id
_entity.type
_entity.pdbx_description
1 polymer ?
#
loop_
_entity_poly.entity_id
_entity_poly.type
_entity_poly.pdbx_seq_one_letter_code
_entity_poly.pdbx_strand_id
1 'polypeptide(L)'
;MEFAKANGLDVVAANAPRRYVNLVSRKGKNSLNLLSDEAKRWIAPLPYADASARYTNKFIKLMGSGGNLTHQDDNQRKLLEAQSLWDATMAFSISESLSRVKNPLIIHVNGAFHSEEGLGIPEHLKIYSPKARFIVITIRRENSLTFDPSKHLNLGDFLILTRQEATN
;
A
#
# COMPACT_ATOMS: atom_id res chain seq x y z
N MET A 1 -1.09 -2.28 18.57
CA MET A 1 -0.28 -3.43 19.04
C MET A 1 -0.75 -3.91 20.40
N GLU A 2 -0.76 -3.06 21.44
CA GLU A 2 -1.23 -3.47 22.78
C GLU A 2 -2.63 -4.07 22.81
N PHE A 3 -3.58 -3.52 22.05
CA PHE A 3 -4.93 -4.11 21.94
C PHE A 3 -4.90 -5.55 21.41
N ALA A 4 -4.10 -5.83 20.37
CA ALA A 4 -3.97 -7.17 19.82
C ALA A 4 -3.35 -8.13 20.84
N LYS A 5 -2.29 -7.69 21.52
CA LYS A 5 -1.61 -8.46 22.57
C LYS A 5 -2.55 -8.77 23.75
N ALA A 6 -3.31 -7.79 24.23
CA ALA A 6 -4.25 -7.95 25.34
C ALA A 6 -5.41 -8.91 25.01
N ASN A 7 -5.76 -9.04 23.72
CA ASN A 7 -6.84 -9.90 23.26
C ASN A 7 -6.35 -11.19 22.57
N GLY A 8 -5.05 -11.49 22.61
CA GLY A 8 -4.47 -12.67 21.96
C GLY A 8 -4.69 -12.73 20.45
N LEU A 9 -4.79 -11.59 19.77
CA LEU A 9 -4.98 -11.51 18.32
C LEU A 9 -3.64 -11.63 17.59
N ASP A 10 -3.63 -12.40 16.50
CA ASP A 10 -2.47 -12.52 15.63
C ASP A 10 -2.10 -11.17 15.00
N VAL A 11 -0.81 -10.85 15.00
CA VAL A 11 -0.27 -9.67 14.31
C VAL A 11 0.66 -10.12 13.20
N VAL A 12 0.33 -9.70 11.97
CA VAL A 12 1.14 -9.95 10.79
C VAL A 12 1.90 -8.69 10.40
N ALA A 13 3.23 -8.78 10.36
CA ALA A 13 4.08 -7.73 9.81
C ALA A 13 4.05 -7.79 8.27
N ALA A 14 3.01 -7.21 7.68
CA ALA A 14 2.72 -7.35 6.24
C ALA A 14 3.69 -6.62 5.30
N ASN A 15 4.53 -5.72 5.83
CA ASN A 15 5.41 -4.89 5.02
C ASN A 15 6.55 -5.69 4.39
N ALA A 16 6.92 -5.34 3.15
CA ALA A 16 8.21 -5.70 2.61
C ALA A 16 9.33 -5.17 3.53
N PRO A 17 10.37 -5.98 3.84
CA PRO A 17 11.52 -5.48 4.56
C PRO A 17 12.13 -4.26 3.86
N ARG A 18 12.34 -3.19 4.62
CA ARG A 18 12.80 -1.89 4.08
C ARG A 18 14.07 -1.99 3.25
N ARG A 19 14.95 -2.95 3.54
CA ARG A 19 16.17 -3.24 2.75
C ARG A 19 15.87 -3.61 1.29
N TYR A 20 14.78 -4.32 1.01
CA TYR A 20 14.40 -4.73 -0.34
C TYR A 20 13.66 -3.62 -1.08
N VAL A 21 12.82 -2.86 -0.39
CA VAL A 21 12.22 -1.62 -0.93
C VAL A 21 13.32 -0.62 -1.31
N ASN A 22 14.32 -0.42 -0.43
CA ASN A 22 15.48 0.43 -0.71
C ASN A 22 16.38 -0.11 -1.84
N LEU A 23 16.44 -1.43 -2.02
CA LEU A 23 17.17 -2.03 -3.12
C LEU A 23 16.50 -1.68 -4.45
N VAL A 24 15.17 -1.82 -4.55
CA VAL A 24 14.41 -1.46 -5.74
C VAL A 24 14.47 0.04 -6.01
N SER A 25 14.35 0.88 -4.99
CA SER A 25 14.40 2.34 -5.20
C SER A 25 15.74 2.83 -5.76
N ARG A 26 16.83 2.08 -5.55
CA ARG A 26 18.16 2.39 -6.08
C ARG A 26 18.46 1.68 -7.40
N LYS A 27 18.05 0.42 -7.54
CA LYS A 27 18.50 -0.48 -8.62
C LYS A 27 17.38 -1.00 -9.52
N GLY A 28 16.13 -0.64 -9.25
CA GLY A 28 14.94 -1.07 -9.99
C GLY A 28 14.48 -2.49 -9.65
N LYS A 29 13.28 -2.84 -10.12
CA LYS A 29 12.57 -4.09 -9.82
C LYS A 29 13.41 -5.35 -10.10
N ASN A 30 14.18 -5.36 -11.19
CA ASN A 30 15.02 -6.51 -11.59
C ASN A 30 16.11 -6.86 -10.58
N SER A 31 16.50 -5.93 -9.71
CA SER A 31 17.48 -6.20 -8.65
C SER A 31 17.02 -7.26 -7.64
N LEU A 32 15.71 -7.51 -7.53
CA LEU A 32 15.15 -8.55 -6.66
C LEU A 32 15.46 -9.96 -7.15
N ASN A 33 15.77 -10.15 -8.44
CA ASN A 33 16.11 -11.47 -8.99
C ASN A 33 17.40 -12.02 -8.39
N LEU A 34 18.29 -11.13 -7.94
CA LEU A 34 19.59 -11.44 -7.33
C LEU A 34 19.49 -11.81 -5.84
N LEU A 35 18.30 -11.70 -5.23
CA LEU A 35 18.10 -12.11 -3.86
C LEU A 35 18.14 -13.64 -3.74
N SER A 36 18.62 -14.14 -2.60
CA SER A 36 18.52 -15.55 -2.25
C SER A 36 17.06 -15.99 -2.15
N ASP A 37 16.81 -17.29 -2.26
CA ASP A 37 15.47 -17.84 -2.12
C ASP A 37 14.87 -17.57 -0.74
N GLU A 38 15.72 -17.57 0.31
CA GLU A 38 15.30 -17.18 1.65
C GLU A 38 14.86 -15.71 1.70
N ALA A 39 15.60 -14.80 1.09
CA ALA A 39 15.23 -13.39 1.03
C ALA A 39 13.93 -13.15 0.24
N LYS A 40 13.71 -13.92 -0.84
CA LYS A 40 12.48 -13.83 -1.65
C LYS A 40 11.22 -14.25 -0.89
N ARG A 41 11.32 -15.07 0.16
CA ARG A 41 10.18 -15.45 1.02
C ARG A 41 9.57 -14.28 1.79
N TRP A 42 10.31 -13.17 1.92
CA TRP A 42 9.88 -11.98 2.68
C TRP A 42 9.26 -10.88 1.80
N ILE A 43 9.05 -11.14 0.51
CA ILE A 43 8.44 -10.20 -0.44
C ILE A 43 7.34 -10.90 -1.23
N ALA A 44 6.55 -10.13 -1.97
CA ALA A 44 5.59 -10.70 -2.91
C ALA A 44 6.26 -11.61 -3.95
N PRO A 45 5.55 -12.65 -4.45
CA PRO A 45 6.03 -13.48 -5.55
C PRO A 45 6.47 -12.63 -6.74
N LEU A 46 7.61 -12.99 -7.34
CA LEU A 46 8.17 -12.31 -8.50
C LEU A 46 7.75 -13.03 -9.80
N PRO A 47 7.43 -12.28 -10.87
CA PRO A 47 7.24 -10.83 -10.90
C PRO A 47 5.92 -10.42 -10.22
N TYR A 48 5.93 -9.29 -9.49
CA TYR A 48 4.69 -8.63 -9.06
C TYR A 48 4.16 -7.71 -10.19
N ALA A 49 2.88 -7.35 -10.14
CA ALA A 49 2.28 -6.50 -11.17
C ALA A 49 2.90 -5.09 -11.19
N ASP A 50 2.94 -4.48 -12.38
CA ASP A 50 3.34 -3.08 -12.50
C ASP A 50 2.22 -2.15 -12.00
N ALA A 51 2.61 -0.92 -11.64
CA ALA A 51 1.66 0.10 -11.22
C ALA A 51 0.66 0.41 -12.34
N SER A 52 -0.63 0.50 -12.00
CA SER A 52 -1.65 0.93 -12.94
C SER A 52 -1.46 2.41 -13.31
N ALA A 53 -1.98 2.85 -14.46
CA ALA A 53 -1.90 4.25 -14.87
C ALA A 53 -2.51 5.21 -13.82
N ARG A 54 -3.59 4.80 -13.15
CA ARG A 54 -4.21 5.58 -12.07
C ARG A 54 -3.27 5.71 -10.86
N TYR A 55 -2.68 4.61 -10.42
CA TYR A 55 -1.73 4.61 -9.31
C TYR A 55 -0.47 5.43 -9.65
N THR A 56 0.07 5.28 -10.85
CA THR A 56 1.20 6.07 -11.36
C THR A 56 0.90 7.58 -11.32
N ASN A 57 -0.26 8.00 -11.81
CA ASN A 57 -0.67 9.41 -11.77
C ASN A 57 -0.81 9.95 -10.34
N LYS A 58 -1.37 9.13 -9.44
CA LYS A 58 -1.49 9.48 -8.01
C LYS A 58 -0.11 9.61 -7.35
N PHE A 59 0.81 8.71 -7.66
CA PHE A 59 2.19 8.76 -7.19
C PHE A 59 2.93 10.02 -7.68
N ILE A 60 2.82 10.36 -8.97
CA ILE A 60 3.44 11.56 -9.54
C ILE A 60 2.93 12.83 -8.86
N LYS A 61 1.62 12.92 -8.61
CA LYS A 61 1.01 14.03 -7.87
C LYS A 61 1.56 14.16 -6.44
N LEU A 62 1.72 13.03 -5.73
CA LEU A 62 2.28 13.01 -4.38
C LEU A 62 3.72 13.53 -4.36
N MET A 63 4.52 13.17 -5.36
CA MET A 63 5.93 13.58 -5.46
C MET A 63 6.13 15.05 -5.84
N GLY A 64 5.05 15.85 -5.98
CA GLY A 64 5.11 17.29 -6.25
C GLY A 64 5.73 17.66 -7.61
N SER A 65 5.90 16.69 -8.51
CA SER A 65 6.59 16.86 -9.78
C SER A 65 5.61 17.31 -10.86
N GLY A 66 5.30 18.60 -10.89
CA GLY A 66 4.49 19.23 -11.95
C GLY A 66 5.21 19.42 -13.30
N GLY A 67 6.17 18.56 -13.69
CA GLY A 67 7.03 18.83 -14.85
C GLY A 67 7.59 17.58 -15.57
N ASN A 68 7.84 17.77 -16.87
CA ASN A 68 8.20 16.81 -17.92
C ASN A 68 9.24 15.71 -17.60
N LEU A 69 9.02 14.57 -18.26
CA LEU A 69 9.59 13.21 -18.05
C LEU A 69 10.98 12.93 -18.68
N THR A 70 11.91 13.87 -18.84
CA THR A 70 13.07 13.60 -19.74
C THR A 70 14.35 13.07 -19.06
N HIS A 71 14.57 13.29 -17.76
CA HIS A 71 15.65 12.64 -16.97
C HIS A 71 15.25 12.28 -15.53
N GLN A 72 14.11 12.77 -15.06
CA GLN A 72 13.49 12.37 -13.79
C GLN A 72 12.83 10.98 -13.87
N ASP A 73 12.70 10.42 -15.07
CA ASP A 73 11.94 9.22 -15.37
C ASP A 73 12.49 7.96 -14.68
N ASP A 74 13.80 7.70 -14.74
CA ASP A 74 14.35 6.45 -14.21
C ASP A 74 14.31 6.37 -12.68
N ASN A 75 14.62 7.47 -11.99
CA ASN A 75 14.54 7.53 -10.53
C ASN A 75 13.08 7.51 -10.05
N GLN A 76 12.18 8.26 -10.69
CA GLN A 76 10.75 8.21 -10.37
C GLN A 76 10.16 6.82 -10.62
N ARG A 77 10.53 6.18 -11.74
CA ARG A 77 10.18 4.79 -12.05
C ARG A 77 10.65 3.83 -10.97
N LYS A 78 11.91 3.91 -10.53
CA LYS A 78 12.44 3.06 -9.44
C LYS A 78 11.73 3.30 -8.11
N LEU A 79 11.40 4.56 -7.79
CA LEU A 79 10.63 4.88 -6.59
C LEU A 79 9.20 4.31 -6.68
N LEU A 80 8.55 4.43 -7.84
CA LEU A 80 7.24 3.85 -8.11
C LEU A 80 7.28 2.31 -8.03
N GLU A 81 8.30 1.68 -8.59
CA GLU A 81 8.53 0.24 -8.48
C GLU A 81 8.72 -0.20 -7.03
N ALA A 82 9.46 0.58 -6.23
CA ALA A 82 9.68 0.31 -4.82
C ALA A 82 8.39 0.45 -4.00
N GLN A 83 7.60 1.48 -4.30
CA GLN A 83 6.29 1.69 -3.69
C GLN A 83 5.34 0.53 -4.03
N SER A 84 5.30 0.12 -5.31
CA SER A 84 4.49 -1.01 -5.76
C SER A 84 4.96 -2.35 -5.16
N LEU A 85 6.27 -2.58 -4.96
CA LEU A 85 6.77 -3.75 -4.23
C LEU A 85 6.22 -3.80 -2.80
N TRP A 86 6.18 -2.64 -2.14
CA TRP A 86 5.69 -2.53 -0.78
C TRP A 86 4.21 -2.90 -0.70
N ASP A 87 3.40 -2.37 -1.61
CA ASP A 87 1.97 -2.70 -1.74
C ASP A 87 1.71 -4.14 -2.12
N ALA A 88 2.46 -4.67 -3.09
CA ALA A 88 2.38 -6.07 -3.49
C ALA A 88 2.66 -7.01 -2.32
N THR A 89 3.68 -6.69 -1.51
CA THR A 89 4.05 -7.55 -0.37
C THR A 89 3.02 -7.49 0.75
N MET A 90 2.44 -6.32 1.02
CA MET A 90 1.33 -6.19 1.96
C MET A 90 0.11 -6.98 1.48
N ALA A 91 -0.26 -6.84 0.21
CA ALA A 91 -1.36 -7.58 -0.39
C ALA A 91 -1.15 -9.10 -0.36
N PHE A 92 0.07 -9.57 -0.65
CA PHE A 92 0.43 -10.98 -0.58
C PHE A 92 0.37 -11.53 0.85
N SER A 93 0.85 -10.75 1.83
CA SER A 93 0.74 -11.10 3.24
C SER A 93 -0.71 -11.23 3.70
N ILE A 94 -1.60 -10.34 3.19
CA ILE A 94 -3.04 -10.45 3.43
C ILE A 94 -3.59 -11.73 2.80
N SER A 95 -3.28 -12.04 1.54
CA SER A 95 -3.77 -13.25 0.88
C SER A 95 -3.33 -14.54 1.59
N GLU A 96 -2.09 -14.57 2.06
CA GLU A 96 -1.53 -15.65 2.87
C GLU A 96 -2.23 -15.78 4.23
N SER A 97 -2.65 -14.67 4.83
CA SER A 97 -3.35 -14.67 6.11
C SER A 97 -4.80 -15.12 5.95
N LEU A 98 -5.46 -14.72 4.85
CA LEU A 98 -6.82 -15.16 4.52
C LEU A 98 -6.91 -16.68 4.33
N SER A 99 -5.86 -17.33 3.82
CA SER A 99 -5.87 -18.78 3.58
C SER A 99 -5.62 -19.62 4.83
N ARG A 100 -5.08 -19.02 5.91
CA ARG A 100 -4.68 -19.73 7.14
C ARG A 100 -5.81 -19.95 8.15
N VAL A 101 -6.88 -19.15 8.07
CA VAL A 101 -7.94 -19.13 9.10
C VAL A 101 -9.29 -19.40 8.46
N LYS A 102 -10.12 -20.21 9.12
CA LYS A 102 -11.51 -20.43 8.69
C LYS A 102 -12.32 -19.16 8.96
N ASN A 103 -13.02 -18.65 7.95
CA ASN A 103 -13.79 -17.40 8.02
C ASN A 103 -12.96 -16.20 8.52
N PRO A 104 -11.88 -15.83 7.79
CA PRO A 104 -10.95 -14.82 8.26
C PRO A 104 -11.58 -13.43 8.28
N LEU A 105 -11.28 -12.65 9.33
CA LEU A 105 -11.47 -11.21 9.36
C LEU A 105 -10.11 -10.56 9.61
N ILE A 106 -9.63 -9.77 8.65
CA ILE A 106 -8.35 -9.07 8.73
C ILE A 106 -8.61 -7.58 8.79
N ILE A 107 -8.03 -6.93 9.79
CA ILE A 107 -7.95 -5.47 9.85
C ILE A 107 -6.52 -5.09 9.48
N HIS A 108 -6.35 -4.54 8.29
CA HIS A 108 -5.05 -4.08 7.82
C HIS A 108 -4.93 -2.56 7.99
N VAL A 109 -4.11 -2.14 8.95
CA VAL A 109 -3.85 -0.73 9.24
C VAL A 109 -2.61 -0.29 8.46
N ASN A 110 -2.76 0.70 7.58
CA ASN A 110 -1.69 1.25 6.75
C ASN A 110 -1.78 2.76 6.60
N GLY A 111 -0.77 3.36 5.95
CA GLY A 111 -0.84 4.74 5.51
C GLY A 111 -1.82 4.90 4.35
N ALA A 112 -2.63 5.96 4.37
CA ALA A 112 -3.76 6.14 3.46
C ALA A 112 -3.39 5.97 1.97
N PHE A 113 -2.20 6.44 1.54
CA PHE A 113 -1.74 6.32 0.15
C PHE A 113 -1.81 4.87 -0.40
N HIS A 114 -1.56 3.88 0.46
CA HIS A 114 -1.47 2.46 0.10
C HIS A 114 -2.83 1.79 -0.14
N SER A 115 -3.95 2.45 0.17
CA SER A 115 -5.29 1.87 0.03
C SER A 115 -6.38 2.84 -0.42
N GLU A 116 -6.21 4.14 -0.21
CA GLU A 116 -7.17 5.16 -0.66
C GLU A 116 -7.38 5.09 -2.19
N GLU A 117 -8.60 5.39 -2.62
CA GLU A 117 -9.08 5.23 -4.01
C GLU A 117 -9.16 3.78 -4.52
N GLY A 118 -8.97 2.80 -3.64
CA GLY A 118 -8.92 1.39 -4.03
C GLY A 118 -7.70 1.07 -4.90
N LEU A 119 -6.61 1.83 -4.74
CA LEU A 119 -5.35 1.69 -5.48
C LEU A 119 -4.21 1.19 -4.57
N GLY A 120 -3.18 0.58 -5.13
CA GLY A 120 -2.05 0.03 -4.37
C GLY A 120 -2.34 -1.37 -3.84
N ILE A 121 -2.44 -1.54 -2.52
CA ILE A 121 -2.73 -2.84 -1.88
C ILE A 121 -4.02 -3.47 -2.44
N PRO A 122 -5.15 -2.74 -2.59
CA PRO A 122 -6.38 -3.30 -3.16
C PRO A 122 -6.21 -3.83 -4.59
N GLU A 123 -5.38 -3.20 -5.43
CA GLU A 123 -5.12 -3.65 -6.80
C GLU A 123 -4.34 -4.98 -6.79
N HIS A 124 -3.28 -5.06 -5.98
CA HIS A 124 -2.51 -6.28 -5.81
C HIS A 124 -3.30 -7.39 -5.13
N LEU A 125 -4.16 -7.07 -4.16
CA LEU A 125 -4.98 -8.06 -3.47
C LEU A 125 -6.00 -8.71 -4.41
N LYS A 126 -6.56 -7.97 -5.37
CA LYS A 126 -7.43 -8.55 -6.41
C LYS A 126 -6.69 -9.56 -7.29
N ILE A 127 -5.36 -9.44 -7.43
CA ILE A 127 -4.52 -10.41 -8.15
C ILE A 127 -4.25 -11.63 -7.28
N TYR A 128 -3.79 -11.43 -6.04
CA TYR A 128 -3.40 -12.55 -5.16
C TYR A 128 -4.57 -13.30 -4.53
N SER A 129 -5.73 -12.64 -4.37
CA SER A 129 -6.96 -13.24 -3.85
C SER A 129 -8.19 -12.66 -4.55
N PRO A 130 -8.51 -13.10 -5.78
CA PRO A 130 -9.62 -12.54 -6.58
C PRO A 130 -11.01 -12.66 -5.94
N LYS A 131 -11.17 -13.58 -4.98
CA LYS A 131 -12.42 -13.80 -4.23
C LYS A 131 -12.47 -13.04 -2.90
N ALA A 132 -11.38 -12.39 -2.50
CA ALA A 132 -11.36 -11.59 -1.29
C ALA A 132 -12.35 -10.43 -1.41
N ARG A 133 -13.14 -10.24 -0.36
CA ARG A 133 -13.97 -9.05 -0.19
C ARG A 133 -13.27 -8.16 0.81
N PHE A 134 -13.16 -6.88 0.48
CA PHE A 134 -12.58 -5.88 1.36
C PHE A 134 -13.36 -4.59 1.22
N ILE A 135 -13.25 -3.76 2.25
CA ILE A 135 -13.70 -2.38 2.24
C ILE A 135 -12.50 -1.51 2.64
N VAL A 136 -12.40 -0.32 2.05
CA VAL A 136 -11.41 0.69 2.39
C VAL A 136 -12.06 1.73 3.28
N ILE A 137 -11.56 1.86 4.50
CA ILE A 137 -11.95 2.93 5.42
C ILE A 137 -10.79 3.92 5.47
N THR A 138 -11.01 5.12 4.94
CA THR A 138 -10.02 6.18 4.98
C THR A 138 -10.28 7.11 6.13
N ILE A 139 -9.24 7.44 6.89
CA ILE A 139 -9.31 8.42 7.97
C ILE A 139 -8.52 9.65 7.54
N ARG A 140 -9.18 10.81 7.50
CA ARG A 140 -8.56 12.10 7.16
C ARG A 140 -8.65 13.06 8.34
N ARG A 141 -7.59 13.84 8.51
CA ARG A 141 -7.60 15.00 9.41
C ARG A 141 -7.99 16.21 8.58
N GLU A 142 -9.01 16.92 9.02
CA GLU A 142 -9.54 18.11 8.35
C GLU A 142 -9.82 19.22 9.36
N ASN A 143 -9.74 20.47 8.89
CA ASN A 143 -10.15 21.64 9.66
C ASN A 143 -11.68 21.73 9.79
N SER A 144 -12.40 21.22 8.78
CA SER A 144 -13.86 21.14 8.75
C SER A 144 -14.30 19.68 8.71
N LEU A 145 -15.30 19.31 9.50
CA LEU A 145 -15.89 17.96 9.49
C LEU A 145 -17.00 17.82 8.44
N THR A 146 -17.16 18.81 7.56
CA THR A 146 -18.11 18.75 6.45
C THR A 146 -17.51 18.00 5.27
N PHE A 147 -18.29 17.13 4.65
CA PHE A 147 -17.87 16.45 3.43
C PHE A 147 -17.74 17.44 2.25
N ASP A 148 -16.55 17.53 1.67
CA ASP A 148 -16.25 18.29 0.46
C ASP A 148 -15.99 17.31 -0.70
N PRO A 149 -16.92 17.15 -1.65
CA PRO A 149 -16.75 16.23 -2.78
C PRO A 149 -15.46 16.46 -3.59
N SER A 150 -14.94 17.70 -3.64
CA SER A 150 -13.72 18.00 -4.40
C SER A 150 -12.45 17.42 -3.76
N LYS A 151 -12.50 17.11 -2.46
CA LYS A 151 -11.37 16.57 -1.68
C LYS A 151 -11.59 15.13 -1.24
N HIS A 152 -12.84 14.76 -1.00
CA HIS A 152 -13.19 13.56 -0.23
C HIS A 152 -13.80 12.45 -1.08
N LEU A 153 -14.28 12.77 -2.29
CA LEU A 153 -14.90 11.78 -3.15
C LEU A 153 -13.87 10.71 -3.56
N ASN A 154 -14.32 9.46 -3.59
CA ASN A 154 -13.54 8.29 -3.98
C ASN A 154 -12.34 7.95 -3.07
N LEU A 155 -12.19 8.54 -1.88
CA LEU A 155 -11.05 8.19 -1.02
C LEU A 155 -11.15 6.77 -0.43
N GLY A 156 -12.35 6.22 -0.26
CA GLY A 156 -12.60 4.85 0.21
C GLY A 156 -14.10 4.53 0.14
N ASP A 157 -14.48 3.32 0.57
CA ASP A 157 -15.89 2.94 0.76
C ASP A 157 -16.52 3.72 1.91
N PHE A 158 -15.72 4.02 2.94
CA PHE A 158 -16.07 4.91 4.03
C PHE A 158 -14.96 5.94 4.26
N LEU A 159 -15.37 7.15 4.63
CA LEU A 159 -14.46 8.23 5.03
C LEU A 159 -14.81 8.69 6.44
N ILE A 160 -13.81 8.73 7.31
CA ILE A 160 -13.90 9.28 8.65
C ILE A 160 -13.11 10.58 8.68
N LEU A 161 -13.81 11.69 8.90
CA LEU A 161 -13.19 12.99 9.13
C LEU A 161 -12.93 13.16 10.63
N THR A 162 -11.69 13.49 10.95
CA THR A 162 -11.24 13.79 12.32
C THR A 162 -10.76 15.23 12.36
N ARG A 163 -10.97 15.92 13.49
CA ARG A 163 -10.45 17.28 13.64
C ARG A 163 -8.94 17.25 13.61
N GLN A 164 -8.34 18.21 12.92
CA GLN A 164 -6.94 18.53 13.15
C GLN A 164 -6.79 19.00 14.61
N GLU A 165 -6.01 18.28 15.43
CA GLU A 165 -5.71 18.75 16.77
C GLU A 165 -4.98 20.10 16.67
N ALA A 166 -5.33 21.04 17.54
CA ALA A 166 -4.53 22.25 17.69
C ALA A 166 -3.13 21.81 18.12
N THR A 167 -2.12 22.08 17.28
CA THR A 167 -0.73 22.01 17.71
C THR A 167 -0.55 23.05 18.81
N ASN A 168 -0.38 22.59 20.05
CA ASN A 168 0.10 23.42 21.16
C ASN A 168 1.56 23.84 20.93
#